data_AF-A0A7V3ULR4-F1
#
_entry.id   AF-A0A7V3ULR4-F1
#
_cell.length_a   1.000
_cell.length_b   1.000
_cell.length_c   1.000
_cell.angle_alpha   90.00
_cell.angle_beta   90.00
_cell.angle_gamma   90.00
#
_symmetry.space_group_name_H-M   'P 1'
#
loop_
_entity.id
_entity.type
_entity.pdbx_description
1 polymer ?
#
loop_
_entity_poly.entity_id
_entity_poly.type
_entity_poly.pdbx_seq_one_letter_code
_entity_poly.pdbx_strand_id
1 'polypeptide(L)'
;MTGDWPESREFWRNKRVIVTGGAGFLGSFVVDKLQKRGAAEVFVPRSKDYDLRNLEAIRRLLTEAHPDIVIHLAARVGGIGANRAHPAEFFYDNLMMGVPLFHESWRFGVEKFVAIGTVCAYPKYTPVPFREEDLWNGYPEETNAP
;
A
#
# COMPACT_ATOMS: atom_id res chain seq x y z
N MET A 1 3.73 17.43 19.60
CA MET A 1 4.57 16.52 18.77
C MET A 1 5.48 17.36 17.89
N THR A 2 6.55 17.89 18.46
CA THR A 2 7.62 18.62 17.75
C THR A 2 8.81 17.66 17.69
N GLY A 3 8.72 16.66 16.81
CA GLY A 3 9.89 15.87 16.47
C GLY A 3 10.69 16.64 15.43
N ASP A 4 12.00 16.74 15.63
CA ASP A 4 12.97 17.20 14.62
C ASP A 4 12.94 16.23 13.43
N TRP A 5 11.93 16.38 12.57
CA TRP A 5 11.93 15.73 11.29
C TRP A 5 13.01 16.42 10.45
N PRO A 6 13.95 15.67 9.83
CA PRO A 6 14.88 16.27 8.89
C PRO A 6 14.08 17.10 7.89
N GLU A 7 14.61 18.27 7.52
CA GLU A 7 14.06 19.13 6.47
C GLU A 7 13.53 18.24 5.37
N SER A 8 12.20 18.23 5.18
CA SER A 8 11.54 17.14 4.43
C SER A 8 12.21 16.97 3.07
N ARG A 9 12.64 18.08 2.47
CA ARG A 9 13.34 18.09 1.19
C ARG A 9 14.70 17.40 1.19
N GLU A 10 15.48 17.53 2.26
CA GLU A 10 16.78 16.87 2.38
C GLU A 10 16.63 15.36 2.49
N PHE A 11 15.67 14.89 3.29
CA PHE A 11 15.40 13.45 3.43
C PHE A 11 15.05 12.79 2.09
N TRP A 12 14.20 13.43 1.27
CA TRP A 12 13.70 12.83 0.03
C TRP A 12 14.66 12.95 -1.17
N ARG A 13 15.58 13.92 -1.18
CA ARG A 13 16.45 14.24 -2.34
C ARG A 13 17.21 13.04 -2.93
N ASN A 14 17.55 12.07 -2.11
CA ASN A 14 18.30 10.87 -2.52
C ASN A 14 17.47 9.58 -2.42
N LYS A 15 16.14 9.69 -2.28
CA LYS A 15 15.26 8.54 -2.08
C LYS A 15 14.49 8.20 -3.34
N ARG A 16 14.58 6.93 -3.74
CA ARG A 16 13.81 6.30 -4.82
C ARG A 16 12.63 5.58 -4.21
N VAL A 17 11.43 5.93 -4.65
CA VAL A 17 10.19 5.48 -4.01
C VAL A 17 9.32 4.76 -5.03
N ILE A 18 8.98 3.51 -4.76
CA ILE A 18 7.87 2.85 -5.48
C ILE A 18 6.56 3.25 -4.81
N VAL A 19 5.57 3.64 -5.63
CA VAL A 19 4.18 3.85 -5.20
C VAL A 19 3.26 2.93 -6.01
N THR A 20 3.04 1.71 -5.52
CA THR A 20 2.05 0.80 -6.15
C THR A 20 0.66 1.38 -5.96
N GLY A 21 -0.23 1.28 -6.96
CA GLY A 21 -1.51 1.99 -6.93
C GLY A 21 -1.38 3.51 -7.06
N GLY A 22 -0.17 4.02 -7.37
CA GLY A 22 0.14 5.46 -7.47
C GLY A 22 -0.63 6.21 -8.56
N ALA A 23 -1.26 5.49 -9.50
CA ALA A 23 -2.14 6.09 -10.50
C ALA A 23 -3.63 6.08 -10.13
N GLY A 24 -3.98 5.53 -8.97
CA GLY A 24 -5.34 5.61 -8.42
C GLY A 24 -5.59 6.94 -7.70
N PHE A 25 -6.79 7.08 -7.13
CA PHE A 25 -7.23 8.31 -6.45
C PHE A 25 -6.23 8.79 -5.39
N LEU A 26 -6.06 8.05 -4.28
CA LEU A 26 -5.11 8.40 -3.21
C LEU A 26 -3.66 8.43 -3.71
N GLY A 27 -3.31 7.47 -4.57
CA GLY A 27 -1.96 7.33 -5.11
C GLY A 27 -1.47 8.57 -5.83
N SER A 28 -2.33 9.21 -6.64
CA SER A 28 -1.96 10.40 -7.40
C SER A 28 -1.55 11.57 -6.49
N PHE A 29 -2.25 11.76 -5.37
CA PHE A 29 -1.89 12.77 -4.37
C PHE A 29 -0.60 12.42 -3.63
N VAL A 30 -0.36 11.14 -3.32
CA VAL A 30 0.90 10.69 -2.69
C VAL A 30 2.08 10.94 -3.62
N VAL A 31 1.96 10.61 -4.90
CA VAL A 31 2.97 10.85 -5.93
C VAL A 31 3.27 12.36 -6.05
N ASP A 32 2.25 13.20 -6.22
CA ASP A 32 2.40 14.67 -6.28
C ASP A 32 3.13 15.22 -5.05
N LYS A 33 2.78 14.74 -3.85
CA LYS A 33 3.41 15.17 -2.61
C LYS A 33 4.86 14.70 -2.47
N LEU A 34 5.21 13.49 -2.91
CA LEU A 34 6.59 13.02 -2.92
C LEU A 34 7.46 13.83 -3.88
N GLN A 35 6.94 14.14 -5.07
CA GLN A 35 7.62 14.98 -6.05
C GLN A 35 7.83 16.41 -5.52
N LYS A 36 6.81 17.03 -4.94
CA LYS A 36 6.92 18.36 -4.30
C LYS A 36 7.89 18.38 -3.13
N ARG A 37 8.06 17.26 -2.44
CA ARG A 37 9.06 17.08 -1.38
C ARG A 37 10.45 16.78 -1.92
N GLY A 38 10.62 16.62 -3.24
CA GLY A 38 11.92 16.44 -3.87
C GLY A 38 12.45 15.02 -3.84
N ALA A 39 11.59 14.00 -3.84
CA ALA A 39 12.03 12.61 -4.04
C ALA A 39 12.88 12.48 -5.31
N ALA A 40 14.01 11.76 -5.24
CA ALA A 40 14.93 11.58 -6.36
C ALA A 40 14.21 10.94 -7.56
N GLU A 41 13.42 9.91 -7.27
CA GLU A 41 12.64 9.18 -8.25
C GLU A 41 11.35 8.67 -7.59
N VAL A 42 10.23 8.78 -8.30
CA VAL A 42 8.95 8.17 -7.90
C VAL A 42 8.51 7.23 -9.00
N PHE A 43 8.65 5.94 -8.77
CA PHE A 43 8.28 4.88 -9.71
C PHE A 43 6.84 4.42 -9.46
N VAL A 44 5.98 4.55 -10.47
CA VAL A 44 4.55 4.17 -10.38
C VAL A 44 4.30 2.96 -11.29
N PRO A 45 4.34 1.72 -10.76
CA PRO A 45 4.08 0.54 -11.58
C PRO A 45 2.63 0.50 -12.03
N ARG A 46 2.42 0.10 -13.28
CA ARG A 46 1.10 -0.15 -13.85
C ARG A 46 0.81 -1.64 -13.84
N SER A 47 -0.41 -2.04 -13.51
CA SER A 47 -0.83 -3.44 -13.46
C SER A 47 -0.67 -4.20 -14.78
N LYS A 48 -0.77 -3.50 -15.92
CA LYS A 48 -0.53 -4.09 -17.26
C LYS A 48 0.93 -4.53 -17.46
N ASP A 49 1.86 -3.88 -16.78
CA ASP A 49 3.31 -4.10 -16.92
C ASP A 49 3.83 -4.96 -15.75
N TYR A 50 3.29 -4.75 -14.54
CA TYR A 50 3.68 -5.46 -13.32
C TYR A 50 2.42 -5.93 -12.58
N ASP A 51 1.94 -7.13 -12.89
CA ASP A 51 0.91 -7.78 -12.09
C ASP A 51 1.51 -8.22 -10.77
N LEU A 52 1.17 -7.52 -9.69
CA LEU A 52 1.73 -7.77 -8.36
C LEU A 52 1.29 -9.10 -7.74
N ARG A 53 0.37 -9.84 -8.37
CA ARG A 53 0.06 -11.23 -7.96
C ARG A 53 1.07 -12.24 -8.49
N ASN A 54 1.92 -11.81 -9.44
CA ASN A 54 3.00 -12.61 -10.01
C ASN A 54 4.33 -12.25 -9.34
N LEU A 55 4.93 -13.25 -8.69
CA LEU A 55 6.20 -13.10 -7.96
C LEU A 55 7.35 -12.63 -8.87
N GLU A 56 7.41 -13.09 -10.11
CA GLU A 56 8.45 -12.70 -11.05
C GLU A 56 8.28 -11.25 -11.49
N ALA A 57 7.03 -10.79 -11.67
CA ALA A 57 6.75 -9.39 -11.94
C ALA A 57 7.14 -8.48 -10.75
N ILE A 58 6.94 -8.93 -9.51
CA ILE A 58 7.43 -8.22 -8.31
C ILE A 58 8.95 -8.12 -8.32
N ARG A 59 9.65 -9.23 -8.57
CA ARG A 59 11.12 -9.24 -8.60
C ARG A 59 11.66 -8.30 -9.67
N ARG A 60 11.11 -8.40 -10.88
CA ARG A 60 11.46 -7.49 -11.98
C ARG A 60 11.19 -6.04 -11.63
N LEU A 61 10.06 -5.73 -11.01
CA LEU A 61 9.74 -4.38 -10.53
C LEU A 61 10.82 -3.86 -9.57
N LEU A 62 11.19 -4.65 -8.54
CA LEU A 62 12.19 -4.26 -7.56
C LEU A 62 13.58 -4.09 -8.20
N THR A 63 13.94 -4.99 -9.13
CA THR A 63 15.19 -4.90 -9.88
C THR A 63 15.23 -3.68 -10.79
N GLU A 64 14.18 -3.36 -11.53
CA GLU A 64 14.20 -2.22 -12.46
C GLU A 64 14.11 -0.88 -11.72
N ALA A 65 13.26 -0.80 -10.70
CA ALA A 65 13.02 0.45 -9.96
C ALA A 65 14.04 0.70 -8.83
N HIS A 66 14.74 -0.33 -8.35
CA HIS A 66 15.77 -0.25 -7.30
C HIS A 66 15.42 0.73 -6.15
N PRO A 67 14.29 0.49 -5.44
CA PRO A 67 13.75 1.45 -4.47
C PRO A 67 14.45 1.41 -3.11
N ASP A 68 14.52 2.57 -2.45
CA ASP A 68 14.83 2.65 -1.02
C ASP A 68 13.56 2.46 -0.17
N ILE A 69 12.41 2.89 -0.70
CA ILE A 69 11.12 2.90 0.00
C ILE A 69 10.03 2.36 -0.91
N VAL A 70 9.16 1.52 -0.36
CA VAL A 70 7.93 1.07 -1.04
C VAL A 70 6.72 1.56 -0.26
N ILE A 71 5.83 2.30 -0.94
CA ILE A 71 4.51 2.68 -0.45
C ILE A 71 3.48 1.86 -1.22
N HIS A 72 2.82 0.94 -0.53
CA HIS A 72 1.88 0.00 -1.11
C HIS A 72 0.44 0.49 -0.99
N LEU A 73 -0.10 1.01 -2.11
CA LEU A 73 -1.50 1.46 -2.25
C LEU A 73 -2.28 0.62 -3.28
N ALA A 74 -1.63 -0.33 -3.95
CA ALA A 74 -2.32 -1.19 -4.91
C ALA A 74 -3.27 -2.13 -4.17
N ALA A 75 -4.53 -2.10 -4.58
CA ALA A 75 -5.56 -2.99 -4.06
C ALA A 75 -6.58 -3.30 -5.15
N ARG A 76 -7.14 -4.50 -5.14
CA ARG A 76 -8.39 -4.79 -5.85
C ARG A 76 -9.50 -4.22 -4.99
N VAL A 77 -10.19 -3.22 -5.53
CA VAL A 77 -11.26 -2.47 -4.85
C VAL A 77 -12.52 -2.49 -5.70
N GLY A 78 -13.67 -2.38 -5.05
CA GLY A 78 -14.97 -2.42 -5.70
C GLY A 78 -16.05 -1.86 -4.79
N GLY A 79 -17.24 -1.62 -5.35
CA GLY A 79 -18.42 -1.26 -4.55
C GLY A 79 -18.85 -2.40 -3.62
N ILE A 80 -19.74 -2.10 -2.68
CA ILE A 80 -20.29 -3.08 -1.71
C ILE A 80 -20.83 -4.33 -2.42
N GLY A 81 -21.57 -4.15 -3.52
CA GLY A 81 -22.11 -5.27 -4.30
C GLY A 81 -21.03 -6.15 -4.92
N ALA A 82 -19.94 -5.57 -5.42
CA ALA A 82 -18.84 -6.32 -6.00
C ALA A 82 -18.06 -7.12 -4.95
N ASN A 83 -17.78 -6.51 -3.78
CA ASN A 83 -17.14 -7.20 -2.66
C ASN A 83 -17.98 -8.40 -2.18
N ARG A 84 -19.30 -8.22 -2.01
CA ARG A 84 -20.21 -9.31 -1.61
C ARG A 84 -20.32 -10.42 -2.66
N ALA A 85 -20.24 -10.09 -3.95
CA ALA A 85 -20.34 -11.07 -5.03
C ALA A 85 -19.05 -11.90 -5.21
N HIS A 86 -17.88 -11.33 -4.90
CA HIS A 86 -16.58 -11.96 -5.15
C HIS A 86 -15.60 -11.94 -3.95
N PRO A 87 -16.03 -12.23 -2.70
CA PRO A 87 -15.23 -11.98 -1.50
C PRO A 87 -13.89 -12.73 -1.51
N ALA A 88 -13.90 -13.99 -1.97
CA ALA A 88 -12.70 -14.81 -2.08
C ALA A 88 -11.66 -14.22 -3.06
N GLU A 89 -12.10 -13.65 -4.19
CA GLU A 89 -11.20 -13.02 -5.16
C GLU A 89 -10.59 -11.74 -4.62
N PHE A 90 -11.39 -10.89 -3.97
CA PHE A 90 -10.90 -9.68 -3.32
C PHE A 90 -9.88 -10.00 -2.23
N PHE A 91 -10.15 -11.02 -1.41
CA PHE A 91 -9.20 -11.48 -0.40
C PHE A 91 -7.91 -12.00 -1.04
N TYR A 92 -8.02 -12.95 -1.98
CA TYR A 92 -6.87 -13.57 -2.64
C TYR A 92 -6.00 -12.53 -3.35
N ASP A 93 -6.57 -11.68 -4.20
CA ASP A 93 -5.80 -10.73 -4.99
C ASP A 93 -5.08 -9.73 -4.08
N ASN A 94 -5.74 -9.19 -3.06
CA ASN A 94 -5.10 -8.24 -2.15
C ASN A 94 -3.98 -8.90 -1.31
N LEU A 95 -4.20 -10.13 -0.84
CA LEU A 95 -3.18 -10.89 -0.12
C LEU A 95 -1.97 -11.21 -1.00
N MET A 96 -2.22 -11.68 -2.23
CA MET A 96 -1.18 -12.08 -3.18
C MET A 96 -0.45 -10.90 -3.79
N MET A 97 -1.02 -9.70 -3.78
CA MET A 97 -0.28 -8.48 -4.11
C MET A 97 0.61 -8.02 -2.94
N GLY A 98 0.06 -7.98 -1.73
CA GLY A 98 0.73 -7.36 -0.59
C GLY A 98 1.82 -8.23 0.05
N VAL A 99 1.52 -9.49 0.35
CA VAL A 99 2.42 -10.37 1.13
C VAL A 99 3.70 -10.69 0.36
N PRO A 100 3.66 -11.14 -0.91
CA PRO A 100 4.88 -11.42 -1.66
C PRO A 100 5.70 -10.16 -1.92
N LEU A 101 5.06 -9.02 -2.21
CA LEU A 101 5.75 -7.74 -2.39
C LEU A 101 6.48 -7.31 -1.11
N PHE A 102 5.84 -7.45 0.06
CA PHE A 102 6.48 -7.16 1.35
C PHE A 102 7.71 -8.05 1.57
N HIS A 103 7.57 -9.37 1.35
CA HIS A 103 8.66 -10.31 1.55
C HIS A 103 9.83 -10.06 0.59
N GLU A 104 9.57 -9.88 -0.71
CA GLU A 104 10.63 -9.61 -1.68
C GLU A 104 11.25 -8.22 -1.48
N SER A 105 10.51 -7.22 -1.00
CA SER A 105 11.07 -5.92 -0.60
C SER A 105 12.12 -6.07 0.50
N TRP A 106 11.81 -6.87 1.54
CA TRP A 106 12.79 -7.21 2.58
C TRP A 106 14.01 -7.94 2.00
N ARG A 107 13.82 -8.95 1.16
CA ARG A 107 14.92 -9.69 0.52
C ARG A 107 15.80 -8.81 -0.38
N PHE A 108 15.20 -7.81 -1.03
CA PHE A 108 15.89 -6.88 -1.91
C PHE A 108 16.64 -5.78 -1.15
N GLY A 109 16.39 -5.63 0.15
CA GLY A 109 17.05 -4.62 0.99
C GLY A 109 16.34 -3.26 0.99
N VAL A 110 15.04 -3.21 0.71
CA VAL A 110 14.23 -1.99 0.86
C VAL A 110 14.27 -1.52 2.31
N GLU A 111 14.64 -0.26 2.54
CA GLU A 111 14.83 0.30 3.88
C GLU A 111 13.49 0.46 4.63
N LYS A 112 12.42 0.78 3.90
CA LYS A 112 11.09 0.99 4.49
C LYS A 112 9.96 0.56 3.59
N PHE A 113 9.05 -0.22 4.15
CA PHE A 113 7.79 -0.59 3.54
C PHE A 113 6.62 0.02 4.30
N VAL A 114 5.68 0.65 3.58
CA VAL A 114 4.45 1.20 4.15
C VAL A 114 3.26 0.58 3.43
N ALA A 115 2.51 -0.28 4.13
CA ALA A 115 1.22 -0.77 3.67
C ALA A 115 0.10 0.15 4.19
N ILE A 116 -0.89 0.46 3.34
CA ILE A 116 -2.06 1.21 3.77
C ILE A 116 -3.19 0.24 4.15
N GLY A 117 -3.62 0.34 5.40
CA GLY A 117 -4.84 -0.28 5.89
C GLY A 117 -6.08 0.57 5.63
N THR A 118 -7.24 0.03 5.99
CA THR A 118 -8.53 0.73 5.90
C THR A 118 -9.24 0.65 7.24
N VAL A 119 -9.98 1.70 7.59
CA VAL A 119 -10.89 1.70 8.75
C VAL A 119 -11.99 0.63 8.62
N CYS A 120 -12.26 0.14 7.41
CA CYS A 120 -13.20 -0.96 7.16
C CYS A 120 -12.74 -2.32 7.71
N ALA A 121 -11.48 -2.42 8.19
CA ALA A 121 -10.97 -3.61 8.85
C ALA A 121 -11.44 -3.74 10.30
N TYR A 122 -11.92 -2.65 10.91
CA TYR A 122 -12.47 -2.68 12.25
C TYR A 122 -13.86 -3.35 12.27
N PRO A 123 -14.28 -3.85 13.44
CA PRO A 123 -15.62 -4.41 13.63
C PRO A 123 -16.76 -3.49 13.20
N LYS A 124 -17.92 -4.08 12.89
CA LYS A 124 -19.16 -3.35 12.57
C LYS A 124 -19.54 -2.31 13.64
N TYR A 125 -19.35 -2.70 14.90
CA TYR A 125 -19.66 -1.88 16.07
C TYR A 125 -18.37 -1.55 16.82
N THR A 126 -17.61 -0.58 16.30
CA THR A 126 -16.40 -0.07 16.94
C THR A 126 -16.69 1.24 17.69
N PRO A 127 -16.25 1.40 18.95
CA PRO A 127 -16.37 2.66 19.68
C PRO A 127 -15.72 3.84 18.94
N VAL A 128 -16.31 5.02 19.08
CA VAL A 128 -15.74 6.27 18.54
C VAL A 128 -15.17 7.14 19.66
N PRO A 129 -13.98 7.75 19.48
CA PRO A 129 -13.09 7.63 18.32
C PRO A 129 -12.43 6.25 18.24
N PHE A 130 -12.13 5.79 17.02
CA PHE A 130 -11.46 4.50 16.79
C PHE A 130 -10.05 4.52 17.38
N ARG A 131 -9.64 3.41 18.00
CA ARG A 131 -8.29 3.22 18.54
C ARG A 131 -7.69 1.95 17.96
N GLU A 132 -6.37 1.89 17.78
CA GLU A 132 -5.69 0.74 17.17
C GLU A 132 -5.95 -0.58 17.92
N GLU A 133 -6.14 -0.50 19.23
CA GLU A 133 -6.50 -1.63 20.10
C GLU A 133 -7.90 -2.23 19.83
N ASP A 134 -8.78 -1.51 19.14
CA ASP A 134 -10.15 -1.95 18.84
C ASP A 134 -10.27 -2.86 17.61
N LEU A 135 -9.18 -3.09 16.87
CA LEU A 135 -9.20 -3.84 15.60
C LEU A 135 -9.79 -5.24 15.72
N TRP A 136 -9.61 -5.89 16.88
CA TRP A 136 -10.08 -7.26 17.14
C TRP A 136 -11.28 -7.30 18.10
N ASN A 137 -11.89 -6.16 18.41
CA ASN A 137 -12.94 -6.02 19.40
C ASN A 137 -14.34 -6.28 18.83
N GLY A 138 -14.53 -7.41 18.14
CA GLY A 138 -15.81 -7.80 17.53
C GLY A 138 -15.66 -8.46 16.16
N TYR A 139 -16.80 -8.78 15.56
CA TYR A 139 -16.84 -9.36 14.22
C TYR A 139 -16.72 -8.25 13.14
N PRO A 140 -15.98 -8.47 12.04
CA PRO A 140 -15.87 -7.51 10.95
C PRO A 140 -17.24 -7.16 10.35
N GLU A 141 -17.36 -6.02 9.68
CA GLU A 141 -18.56 -5.72 8.91
C GLU A 141 -18.85 -6.85 7.89
N GLU A 142 -20.08 -7.34 7.87
CA GLU A 142 -20.51 -8.49 7.04
C GLU A 142 -20.27 -8.28 5.53
N THR A 143 -20.16 -7.04 5.08
CA THR A 143 -19.85 -6.72 3.68
C THR A 143 -18.37 -6.84 3.33
N ASN A 144 -17.52 -6.95 4.35
CA ASN A 144 -16.06 -6.98 4.26
C ASN A 144 -15.49 -8.30 4.81
N ALA A 145 -16.30 -9.06 5.55
CA ALA A 145 -15.99 -10.42 5.99
C ALA A 145 -16.20 -11.43 4.84
N PRO A 146 -15.29 -12.40 4.65
CA PRO A 146 -15.50 -13.52 3.74
C PRO A 146 -16.62 -14.47 4.18
#